data_AF-A0A2D4T729-F1
#
_entry.id   AF-A0A2D4T729-F1
#
_cell.length_a   1.000
_cell.length_b   1.000
_cell.length_c   1.000
_cell.angle_alpha   90.00
_cell.angle_beta   90.00
_cell.angle_gamma   90.00
#
_symmetry.space_group_name_H-M   'P 1'
#
loop_
_entity.id
_entity.type
_entity.pdbx_description
1 polymer ?
#
loop_
_entity_poly.entity_id
_entity_poly.type
_entity_poly.pdbx_seq_one_letter_code
_entity_poly.pdbx_strand_id
1 'polypeptide(L)'
;MVSNEEEVQQVVIRHIGGFAWPTLLLLVGCVAIYAACIWHLITAPTFSWWALAGISLCTYATYTPLHDAVHGAVTGMSVERRWINEWVGYVAAHCVGISFTAHRRSHLKHHRSTNHPDEDPDMPYSANTTAGLAAVWIKAVPKEWVFAASFEHFTDAEKVAMRREFAAIILSRLLILLLCANLGVTLITLLLGQVIGNAVLVTLFAWSVHHPHTEQERMKTTTVYQARSGLDTLLTLAWIYQNYHAIHHLYPKVPFFRYRRLYRALEPYLAESGVPVKQLF
;
A
#
# COMPACT_ATOMS: atom_id res chain seq x y z
N MET A 1 7.40 32.23 1.88
CA MET A 1 6.28 31.29 2.05
C MET A 1 5.84 30.90 0.65
N VAL A 2 5.63 29.61 0.40
CA VAL A 2 5.09 29.14 -0.89
C VAL A 2 3.63 29.57 -0.96
N SER A 3 3.27 30.47 -1.87
CA SER A 3 1.92 31.09 -1.87
C SER A 3 1.16 30.97 -3.18
N ASN A 4 1.74 30.36 -4.21
CA ASN A 4 1.06 30.09 -5.47
C ASN A 4 1.38 28.68 -6.00
N GLU A 5 0.55 28.18 -6.91
CA GLU A 5 0.63 26.80 -7.41
C GLU A 5 1.93 26.51 -8.16
N GLU A 6 2.52 27.50 -8.83
CA GLU A 6 3.79 27.34 -9.55
C GLU A 6 4.96 27.07 -8.59
N GLU A 7 5.03 27.82 -7.48
CA GLU A 7 6.03 27.59 -6.43
C GLU A 7 5.84 26.22 -5.75
N VAL A 8 4.59 25.79 -5.55
CA VAL A 8 4.27 24.44 -5.05
C VAL A 8 4.84 23.38 -5.99
N GLN A 9 4.58 23.49 -7.29
CA GLN A 9 5.09 22.53 -8.28
C GLN A 9 6.62 22.50 -8.31
N GLN A 10 7.29 23.66 -8.23
CA GLN A 10 8.75 23.74 -8.13
C GLN A 10 9.30 22.96 -6.93
N VAL A 11 8.66 23.09 -5.76
CA VAL A 11 9.05 22.35 -4.55
C VAL A 11 8.78 20.85 -4.71
N VAL A 12 7.63 20.46 -5.28
CA VAL A 12 7.26 19.06 -5.51
C VAL A 12 8.24 18.38 -6.46
N ILE A 13 8.59 19.02 -7.58
CA ILE A 13 9.52 18.47 -8.58
C ILE A 13 10.88 18.14 -7.95
N ARG A 14 11.37 18.94 -7.00
CA ARG A 14 12.63 18.65 -6.27
C ARG A 14 12.54 17.40 -5.39
N HIS A 15 11.33 16.96 -5.04
CA HIS A 15 11.07 15.75 -4.29
C HIS A 15 10.72 14.55 -5.19
N ILE A 16 10.48 14.79 -6.48
CA ILE A 16 10.33 13.75 -7.51
C ILE A 16 11.72 13.43 -8.09
N GLY A 17 12.01 12.15 -8.31
CA GLY A 17 13.24 11.75 -9.01
C GLY A 17 14.38 11.22 -8.13
N GLY A 18 15.41 10.73 -8.83
CA GLY A 18 16.42 9.85 -8.26
C GLY A 18 15.91 8.42 -8.11
N PHE A 19 16.81 7.52 -7.75
CA PHE A 19 16.46 6.14 -7.43
C PHE A 19 15.98 6.04 -5.98
N ALA A 20 14.73 5.60 -5.78
CA ALA A 20 14.11 5.41 -4.48
C ALA A 20 14.65 4.14 -3.78
N TRP A 21 15.95 4.14 -3.46
CA TRP A 21 16.59 3.01 -2.79
C TRP A 21 15.90 2.60 -1.47
N PRO A 22 15.27 3.47 -0.65
CA PRO A 22 14.55 3.03 0.54
C PRO A 22 13.34 2.16 0.20
N THR A 23 12.68 2.41 -0.93
CA THR A 23 11.57 1.59 -1.44
C THR A 23 12.05 0.20 -1.82
N LEU A 24 13.20 0.11 -2.51
CA LEU A 24 13.80 -1.18 -2.83
C LEU A 24 14.30 -1.90 -1.57
N LEU A 25 14.93 -1.19 -0.64
CA LEU A 25 15.42 -1.76 0.62
C LEU A 25 14.26 -2.34 1.45
N LEU A 26 13.14 -1.62 1.53
CA LEU A 26 11.93 -2.10 2.20
C LEU A 26 11.41 -3.38 1.54
N LEU A 27 11.31 -3.41 0.20
CA LEU A 27 10.88 -4.60 -0.54
C LEU A 27 11.81 -5.79 -0.27
N VAL A 28 13.12 -5.62 -0.44
CA VAL A 28 14.10 -6.69 -0.26
C VAL A 28 14.10 -7.19 1.18
N GLY A 29 13.98 -6.30 2.16
CA GLY A 29 13.83 -6.66 3.57
C GLY A 29 12.58 -7.50 3.83
N CYS A 30 11.42 -7.08 3.31
CA CYS A 30 10.19 -7.87 3.41
C CYS A 30 10.30 -9.23 2.73
N VAL A 31 10.87 -9.30 1.52
CA VAL A 31 11.08 -10.58 0.81
C VAL A 31 11.99 -11.51 1.61
N ALA A 32 13.08 -11.00 2.19
CA ALA A 32 13.99 -11.78 3.02
C ALA A 32 13.30 -12.30 4.29
N ILE A 33 12.52 -11.46 4.99
CA ILE A 33 11.74 -11.86 6.17
C ILE A 33 10.71 -12.92 5.80
N TYR A 34 9.97 -12.72 4.71
CA TYR A 34 8.97 -13.67 4.22
C TYR A 34 9.63 -15.02 3.88
N ALA A 35 10.75 -15.00 3.14
CA ALA A 35 11.50 -16.21 2.80
C ALA A 35 12.02 -16.94 4.04
N ALA A 36 12.49 -16.23 5.06
CA ALA A 36 12.88 -16.83 6.33
C ALA A 36 11.69 -17.50 7.05
N CYS A 37 10.51 -16.87 7.04
CA CYS A 37 9.28 -17.46 7.59
C CYS A 37 8.89 -18.74 6.84
N ILE A 38 8.95 -18.72 5.50
CA ILE A 38 8.66 -19.90 4.67
C ILE A 38 9.67 -21.01 4.92
N TRP A 39 10.96 -20.67 5.00
CA TRP A 39 12.02 -21.64 5.33
C TRP A 39 11.74 -22.33 6.65
N HIS A 40 11.38 -21.58 7.70
CA HIS A 40 10.98 -22.14 8.99
C HIS A 40 9.81 -23.11 8.86
N LEU A 41 8.75 -22.74 8.14
CA LEU A 41 7.58 -23.60 7.94
C LEU A 41 7.93 -24.90 7.17
N ILE A 42 8.96 -24.88 6.33
CA ILE A 42 9.45 -26.06 5.61
C ILE A 42 10.35 -26.93 6.50
N THR A 43 11.29 -26.34 7.25
CA THR A 43 12.32 -27.10 7.97
C THR A 43 11.98 -27.44 9.42
N ALA A 44 11.11 -26.65 10.05
CA ALA A 44 10.77 -26.74 11.46
C ALA A 44 9.26 -26.50 11.66
N PRO A 45 8.43 -27.54 11.47
CA PRO A 45 6.97 -27.43 11.37
C PRO A 45 6.23 -27.15 12.69
N THR A 46 6.80 -26.31 13.56
CA THR A 46 6.14 -25.84 14.77
C THR A 46 5.57 -24.45 14.53
N PHE A 47 4.36 -24.24 15.06
CA PHE A 47 3.78 -22.89 15.08
C PHE A 47 4.73 -21.95 15.81
N SER A 48 4.97 -20.78 15.20
CA SER A 48 5.85 -19.79 15.77
C SER A 48 5.28 -18.39 15.61
N TRP A 49 5.27 -17.65 16.71
CA TRP A 49 4.83 -16.26 16.75
C TRP A 49 5.68 -15.36 15.86
N TRP A 50 6.98 -15.62 15.72
CA TRP A 50 7.84 -14.80 14.86
C TRP A 50 7.50 -15.00 13.38
N ALA A 51 7.16 -16.23 12.96
CA ALA A 51 6.77 -16.51 11.58
C ALA A 51 5.42 -15.85 11.28
N LEU A 52 4.45 -15.97 12.20
CA LEU A 52 3.16 -15.29 12.09
C LEU A 52 3.32 -13.77 11.99
N ALA A 53 4.11 -13.16 12.89
CA ALA A 53 4.38 -11.73 12.89
C ALA A 53 5.12 -11.28 11.63
N GLY A 54 6.10 -12.07 11.17
CA GLY A 54 6.86 -11.81 9.96
C GLY A 54 5.99 -11.80 8.70
N ILE A 55 5.11 -12.80 8.53
CA ILE A 55 4.13 -12.84 7.43
C ILE A 55 3.19 -11.63 7.51
N SER A 56 2.65 -11.33 8.70
CA SER A 56 1.74 -10.19 8.91
C SER A 56 2.41 -8.85 8.56
N LEU A 57 3.64 -8.66 9.03
CA LEU A 57 4.45 -7.47 8.74
C LEU A 57 4.71 -7.36 7.25
N CYS A 58 5.04 -8.46 6.56
CA CYS A 58 5.30 -8.43 5.13
C CYS A 58 4.04 -8.08 4.32
N THR A 59 2.87 -8.63 4.67
CA THR A 59 1.60 -8.26 4.02
C THR A 59 1.32 -6.76 4.13
N TYR A 60 1.56 -6.17 5.30
CA TYR A 60 1.41 -4.73 5.52
C TYR A 60 2.49 -3.90 4.80
N ALA A 61 3.76 -4.16 5.09
CA ALA A 61 4.87 -3.29 4.72
C ALA A 61 5.18 -3.32 3.22
N THR A 62 4.98 -4.47 2.57
CA THR A 62 5.21 -4.62 1.12
C THR A 62 4.22 -3.84 0.27
N TYR A 63 3.09 -3.40 0.85
CA TYR A 63 2.16 -2.54 0.14
C TYR A 63 2.76 -1.16 -0.18
N THR A 64 3.71 -0.65 0.63
CA THR A 64 4.35 0.65 0.31
C THR A 64 5.18 0.60 -0.98
N PRO A 65 6.09 -0.36 -1.19
CA PRO A 65 6.76 -0.52 -2.48
C PRO A 65 5.81 -0.72 -3.66
N LEU A 66 4.74 -1.50 -3.47
CA LEU A 66 3.69 -1.67 -4.47
C LEU A 66 3.07 -0.31 -4.86
N HIS A 67 2.72 0.49 -3.86
CA HIS A 67 2.08 1.78 -4.03
C HIS A 67 2.98 2.82 -4.73
N ASP A 68 4.26 2.88 -4.36
CA ASP A 68 5.27 3.68 -5.07
C ASP A 68 5.40 3.22 -6.54
N ALA A 69 5.40 1.90 -6.80
CA ALA A 69 5.53 1.33 -8.13
C ALA A 69 4.31 1.59 -9.04
N VAL A 70 3.09 1.63 -8.49
CA VAL A 70 1.88 1.99 -9.24
C VAL A 70 2.03 3.35 -9.91
N HIS A 71 2.63 4.31 -9.21
CA HIS A 71 2.78 5.70 -9.67
C HIS A 71 4.13 6.01 -10.32
N GLY A 72 5.02 5.01 -10.44
CA GLY A 72 6.34 5.20 -11.02
C GLY A 72 7.33 5.95 -10.11
N ALA A 73 7.05 6.02 -8.80
CA ALA A 73 7.86 6.78 -7.85
C ALA A 73 9.25 6.15 -7.59
N VAL A 74 9.45 4.86 -7.93
CA VAL A 74 10.70 4.15 -7.65
C VAL A 74 11.88 4.71 -8.46
N THR A 75 11.64 5.08 -9.72
CA THR A 75 12.65 5.66 -10.62
C THR A 75 12.34 7.10 -11.02
N GLY A 76 11.30 7.69 -10.41
CA GLY A 76 10.82 9.04 -10.70
C GLY A 76 10.48 9.25 -12.18
N MET A 77 11.13 10.22 -12.83
CA MET A 77 10.83 10.59 -14.22
C MET A 77 11.60 9.76 -15.28
N SER A 78 12.40 8.76 -14.88
CA SER A 78 13.18 7.97 -15.84
C SER A 78 12.32 6.98 -16.61
N VAL A 79 12.19 7.20 -17.92
CA VAL A 79 11.49 6.29 -18.84
C VAL A 79 12.32 5.02 -19.10
N GLU A 80 13.64 5.15 -19.28
CA GLU A 80 14.56 4.02 -19.53
C GLU A 80 14.55 2.98 -18.41
N ARG A 81 14.39 3.44 -17.16
CA ARG A 81 14.38 2.58 -15.96
C ARG A 81 12.97 2.20 -15.51
N ARG A 82 11.94 2.47 -16.33
CA ARG A 82 10.54 2.18 -15.98
C ARG A 82 10.33 0.73 -15.59
N TRP A 83 11.05 -0.21 -16.20
CA TRP A 83 11.01 -1.64 -15.90
C TRP A 83 11.28 -1.95 -14.41
N ILE A 84 12.04 -1.11 -13.70
CA ILE A 84 12.29 -1.27 -12.27
C ILE A 84 11.01 -1.04 -11.46
N ASN A 85 10.17 -0.07 -11.83
CA ASN A 85 8.86 0.11 -11.18
C ASN A 85 7.98 -1.12 -11.42
N GLU A 86 7.95 -1.63 -12.66
CA GLU A 86 7.19 -2.83 -12.98
C GLU A 86 7.68 -4.02 -12.15
N TRP A 87 9.00 -4.23 -12.06
CA TRP A 87 9.58 -5.31 -11.26
C TRP A 87 9.25 -5.16 -9.77
N VAL A 88 9.42 -3.97 -9.18
CA VAL A 88 9.05 -3.70 -7.78
C VAL A 88 7.56 -3.95 -7.56
N GLY A 89 6.72 -3.49 -8.47
CA GLY A 89 5.26 -3.69 -8.42
C GLY A 89 4.86 -5.15 -8.48
N TYR A 90 5.38 -5.92 -9.44
CA TYR A 90 5.08 -7.34 -9.58
C TYR A 90 5.55 -8.16 -8.39
N VAL A 91 6.77 -7.94 -7.89
CA VAL A 91 7.29 -8.66 -6.72
C VAL A 91 6.49 -8.28 -5.47
N ALA A 92 6.22 -6.99 -5.26
CA ALA A 92 5.47 -6.54 -4.11
C ALA A 92 4.02 -7.06 -4.11
N ALA A 93 3.32 -6.95 -5.24
CA ALA A 93 1.96 -7.48 -5.40
C ALA A 93 1.92 -9.01 -5.20
N HIS A 94 2.94 -9.73 -5.71
CA HIS A 94 3.05 -11.16 -5.49
C HIS A 94 3.22 -11.52 -4.02
N CYS A 95 4.00 -10.77 -3.24
CA CYS A 95 4.11 -10.96 -1.78
C CYS A 95 2.77 -10.71 -1.07
N VAL A 96 2.07 -9.63 -1.44
CA VAL A 96 0.75 -9.31 -0.88
C VAL A 96 -0.32 -10.33 -1.29
N GLY A 97 -0.18 -10.98 -2.45
CA GLY A 97 -1.14 -11.97 -2.97
C GLY A 97 -2.22 -11.37 -3.87
N ILE A 98 -1.92 -10.25 -4.53
CA ILE A 98 -2.81 -9.55 -5.46
C ILE A 98 -2.15 -9.36 -6.83
N SER A 99 -2.96 -9.11 -7.86
CA SER A 99 -2.47 -8.75 -9.20
C SER A 99 -2.00 -7.29 -9.20
N PHE A 100 -0.75 -7.04 -9.61
CA PHE A 100 -0.23 -5.68 -9.79
C PHE A 100 -0.99 -4.96 -10.90
N THR A 101 -1.34 -5.68 -11.97
CA THR A 101 -2.08 -5.12 -13.10
C THR A 101 -3.49 -4.67 -12.68
N ALA A 102 -4.21 -5.51 -11.93
CA ALA A 102 -5.53 -5.16 -11.40
C ALA A 102 -5.44 -4.01 -10.40
N HIS A 103 -4.50 -4.13 -9.45
CA HIS A 103 -4.31 -3.14 -8.40
C HIS A 103 -3.95 -1.76 -8.96
N ARG A 104 -3.07 -1.68 -9.98
CA ARG A 104 -2.76 -0.41 -10.66
C ARG A 104 -4.02 0.24 -11.24
N ARG A 105 -4.91 -0.53 -11.88
CA ARG A 105 -6.17 0.00 -12.43
C ARG A 105 -7.13 0.44 -11.32
N SER A 106 -7.28 -0.38 -10.27
CA SER A 106 -8.09 -0.07 -9.09
C SER A 106 -7.61 1.21 -8.40
N HIS A 107 -6.33 1.27 -8.04
CA HIS A 107 -5.72 2.39 -7.34
C HIS A 107 -5.78 3.70 -8.13
N LEU A 108 -5.53 3.66 -9.44
CA LEU A 108 -5.66 4.86 -10.28
C LEU A 108 -7.12 5.31 -10.46
N LYS A 109 -8.09 4.38 -10.41
CA LYS A 109 -9.51 4.72 -10.39
C LYS A 109 -9.89 5.38 -9.06
N HIS A 110 -9.41 4.84 -7.95
CA HIS A 110 -9.56 5.44 -6.61
C HIS A 110 -8.98 6.86 -6.56
N HIS A 111 -7.77 7.10 -7.05
CA HIS A 111 -7.18 8.45 -7.12
C HIS A 111 -7.99 9.45 -7.95
N ARG A 112 -8.67 8.97 -9.00
CA ARG A 112 -9.47 9.84 -9.88
C ARG A 112 -10.78 10.26 -9.23
N SER A 113 -11.42 9.34 -8.52
CA SER A 113 -12.78 9.51 -8.00
C SER A 113 -12.84 9.23 -6.50
N THR A 114 -11.83 9.67 -5.74
CA THR A 114 -11.68 9.35 -4.31
C THR A 114 -12.94 9.71 -3.54
N ASN A 115 -13.44 8.77 -2.73
CA ASN A 115 -14.66 8.87 -1.94
C ASN A 115 -15.96 9.08 -2.75
N HIS A 116 -15.92 8.94 -4.09
CA HIS A 116 -17.14 8.97 -4.90
C HIS A 116 -17.95 7.68 -4.68
N PRO A 117 -19.23 7.74 -4.28
CA PRO A 117 -20.02 6.58 -3.83
C PRO A 117 -20.02 5.40 -4.81
N ASP A 118 -20.11 5.68 -6.11
CA ASP A 118 -20.27 4.65 -7.15
C ASP A 118 -19.01 4.42 -8.00
N GLU A 119 -18.07 5.36 -8.00
CA GLU A 119 -16.92 5.32 -8.92
C GLU A 119 -15.65 4.82 -8.24
N ASP A 120 -15.48 5.13 -6.96
CA ASP A 120 -14.33 4.69 -6.19
C ASP A 120 -14.42 3.18 -5.88
N PRO A 121 -13.46 2.35 -6.34
CA PRO A 121 -13.45 0.94 -5.99
C PRO A 121 -13.24 0.65 -4.50
N ASP A 122 -12.89 1.67 -3.70
CA ASP A 122 -12.61 1.55 -2.28
C ASP A 122 -13.84 1.80 -1.41
N MET A 123 -14.90 2.42 -1.95
CA MET A 123 -16.10 2.78 -1.18
C MET A 123 -16.84 1.61 -0.52
N PRO A 124 -16.94 0.40 -1.13
CA PRO A 124 -17.49 -0.78 -0.47
C PRO A 124 -16.73 -1.23 0.79
N TYR A 125 -15.52 -0.68 1.00
CA TYR A 125 -14.61 -0.98 2.09
C TYR A 125 -14.47 0.22 3.07
N SER A 126 -15.35 1.21 2.98
CA SER A 126 -15.51 2.24 3.99
C SER A 126 -16.24 1.69 5.24
N ALA A 127 -16.08 2.37 6.37
CA ALA A 127 -16.82 2.04 7.59
C ALA A 127 -16.95 3.26 8.52
N ASN A 128 -18.10 3.39 9.16
CA ASN A 128 -18.38 4.47 10.13
C ASN A 128 -18.31 4.01 11.60
N THR A 129 -18.15 2.71 11.83
CA THR A 129 -18.08 2.12 13.17
C THR A 129 -16.91 1.15 13.28
N THR A 130 -16.45 0.90 14.49
CA THR A 130 -15.39 -0.09 14.78
C THR A 130 -15.81 -1.50 14.38
N ALA A 131 -17.07 -1.87 14.61
CA ALA A 131 -17.62 -3.15 14.15
C ALA A 131 -17.66 -3.24 12.61
N GLY A 132 -17.99 -2.14 11.93
CA GLY A 132 -17.91 -2.04 10.47
C GLY A 132 -16.48 -2.25 9.98
N LEU A 133 -15.50 -1.59 10.59
CA LEU A 133 -14.08 -1.75 10.25
C LEU A 133 -13.60 -3.21 10.40
N ALA A 134 -14.01 -3.90 11.46
CA ALA A 134 -13.71 -5.32 11.63
C ALA A 134 -14.27 -6.19 10.49
N ALA A 135 -15.48 -5.87 9.99
CA ALA A 135 -16.02 -6.55 8.81
C ALA A 135 -15.22 -6.23 7.54
N VAL A 136 -14.71 -4.99 7.40
CA VAL A 136 -13.85 -4.60 6.27
C VAL A 136 -12.54 -5.38 6.26
N TRP A 137 -11.94 -5.69 7.42
CA TRP A 137 -10.71 -6.50 7.48
C TRP A 137 -10.81 -7.84 6.74
N ILE A 138 -12.00 -8.45 6.73
CA ILE A 138 -12.26 -9.70 6.02
C ILE A 138 -12.71 -9.43 4.57
N LYS A 139 -13.65 -8.50 4.38
CA LYS A 139 -14.18 -8.15 3.05
C LYS A 139 -13.10 -7.66 2.08
N ALA A 140 -12.09 -6.96 2.58
CA ALA A 140 -11.01 -6.40 1.78
C ALA A 140 -10.00 -7.45 1.29
N VAL A 141 -9.93 -8.65 1.90
CA VAL A 141 -9.00 -9.71 1.48
C VAL A 141 -9.18 -10.09 -0.01
N PRO A 142 -10.41 -10.36 -0.50
CA PRO A 142 -10.63 -10.65 -1.91
C PRO A 142 -10.80 -9.39 -2.79
N LYS A 143 -10.63 -8.16 -2.28
CA LYS A 143 -10.95 -6.92 -3.00
C LYS A 143 -10.38 -6.88 -4.42
N GLU A 144 -9.08 -7.10 -4.55
CA GLU A 144 -8.42 -7.01 -5.86
C GLU A 144 -8.82 -8.13 -6.81
N TRP A 145 -9.21 -9.30 -6.29
CA TRP A 145 -9.75 -10.40 -7.09
C TRP A 145 -11.15 -10.08 -7.60
N VAL A 146 -11.99 -9.47 -6.74
CA VAL A 146 -13.33 -9.00 -7.12
C VAL A 146 -13.23 -7.90 -8.17
N PHE A 147 -12.35 -6.90 -7.97
CA PHE A 147 -12.11 -5.84 -8.95
C PHE A 147 -11.60 -6.40 -10.28
N ALA A 148 -10.64 -7.32 -10.25
CA ALA A 148 -10.13 -8.00 -11.44
C ALA A 148 -11.24 -8.73 -12.24
N ALA A 149 -12.23 -9.29 -11.55
CA ALA A 149 -13.33 -10.00 -12.17
C ALA A 149 -14.45 -9.08 -12.69
N SER A 150 -14.69 -7.93 -12.05
CA SER A 150 -15.79 -7.01 -12.38
C SER A 150 -15.39 -5.86 -13.30
N PHE A 151 -14.10 -5.49 -13.37
CA PHE A 151 -13.65 -4.37 -14.17
C PHE A 151 -13.53 -4.74 -15.66
N GLU A 152 -14.36 -4.11 -16.49
CA GLU A 152 -14.50 -4.47 -17.92
C GLU A 152 -13.41 -3.88 -18.83
N HIS A 153 -12.71 -2.84 -18.39
CA HIS A 153 -11.85 -2.00 -19.24
C HIS A 153 -10.37 -2.43 -19.24
N PHE A 154 -10.09 -3.71 -19.02
CA PHE A 154 -8.75 -4.26 -19.23
C PHE A 154 -8.47 -4.51 -20.72
N THR A 155 -7.29 -4.12 -21.17
CA THR A 155 -6.76 -4.55 -22.47
C THR A 155 -6.46 -6.05 -22.48
N ASP A 156 -6.35 -6.67 -23.65
CA ASP A 156 -6.04 -8.09 -23.75
C ASP A 156 -4.66 -8.43 -23.18
N ALA A 157 -3.68 -7.53 -23.35
CA ALA A 157 -2.36 -7.67 -22.73
C ALA A 157 -2.44 -7.67 -21.19
N GLU A 158 -3.26 -6.80 -20.60
CA GLU A 158 -3.49 -6.76 -19.15
C GLU A 158 -4.20 -8.01 -18.64
N LYS A 159 -5.19 -8.53 -19.39
CA LYS A 159 -5.85 -9.80 -19.04
C LYS A 159 -4.85 -10.96 -19.03
N VAL A 160 -3.94 -11.03 -20.00
CA VAL A 160 -2.88 -12.04 -20.04
C VAL A 160 -1.90 -11.88 -18.87
N ALA A 161 -1.45 -10.65 -18.60
CA ALA A 161 -0.55 -10.36 -17.48
C ALA A 161 -1.19 -10.78 -16.15
N MET A 162 -2.43 -10.37 -15.90
CA MET A 162 -3.18 -10.71 -14.70
C MET A 162 -3.38 -12.22 -14.52
N ARG A 163 -3.67 -12.97 -15.59
CA ARG A 163 -3.75 -14.45 -15.53
C ARG A 163 -2.41 -15.06 -15.11
N ARG A 164 -1.29 -14.55 -15.63
CA ARG A 164 0.06 -15.00 -15.25
C ARG A 164 0.38 -14.65 -13.80
N GLU A 165 0.03 -13.45 -13.36
CA GLU A 165 0.21 -13.00 -11.98
C GLU A 165 -0.56 -13.87 -11.00
N PHE A 166 -1.86 -14.10 -11.24
CA PHE A 166 -2.67 -14.98 -10.40
C PHE A 166 -2.20 -16.43 -10.44
N ALA A 167 -1.82 -16.95 -11.61
CA ALA A 167 -1.24 -18.28 -11.71
C ALA A 167 0.06 -18.38 -10.89
N ALA A 168 0.97 -17.40 -10.99
CA ALA A 168 2.20 -17.39 -10.20
C ALA A 168 1.91 -17.33 -8.71
N ILE A 169 0.96 -16.48 -8.27
CA ILE A 169 0.53 -16.39 -6.87
C ILE A 169 0.01 -17.75 -6.40
N ILE A 170 -0.97 -18.33 -7.09
CA ILE A 170 -1.57 -19.62 -6.70
C ILE A 170 -0.51 -20.73 -6.69
N LEU A 171 0.28 -20.88 -7.76
CA LEU A 171 1.28 -21.93 -7.88
C LEU A 171 2.37 -21.79 -6.80
N SER A 172 2.82 -20.58 -6.49
CA SER A 172 3.80 -20.35 -5.41
C SER A 172 3.26 -20.79 -4.03
N ARG A 173 1.99 -20.49 -3.72
CA ARG A 173 1.37 -20.90 -2.46
C ARG A 173 1.14 -22.40 -2.43
N LEU A 174 0.68 -23.01 -3.52
CA LEU A 174 0.55 -24.47 -3.63
C LEU A 174 1.90 -25.17 -3.46
N LEU A 175 2.98 -24.63 -4.02
CA LEU A 175 4.32 -25.16 -3.84
C LEU A 175 4.76 -25.09 -2.37
N ILE A 176 4.51 -23.97 -1.68
CA ILE A 176 4.80 -23.85 -0.24
C ILE A 176 4.03 -24.92 0.54
N LEU A 177 2.73 -25.11 0.26
CA LEU A 177 1.91 -26.10 0.94
C LEU A 177 2.34 -27.54 0.63
N LEU A 178 2.84 -27.80 -0.58
CA LEU A 178 3.37 -29.11 -0.97
C LEU A 178 4.69 -29.43 -0.26
N LEU A 179 5.56 -28.43 -0.10
CA LEU A 179 6.90 -28.59 0.47
C LEU A 179 6.93 -28.46 2.00
N CYS A 180 5.88 -27.96 2.62
CA CYS A 180 5.87 -27.74 4.07
C CYS A 180 5.88 -29.05 4.85
N ALA A 181 6.54 -29.04 6.01
CA ALA A 181 6.63 -30.24 6.84
C ALA A 181 5.36 -30.49 7.66
N ASN A 182 4.48 -29.49 7.84
CA ASN A 182 3.15 -29.67 8.43
C ASN A 182 2.14 -28.72 7.77
N LEU A 183 1.16 -29.31 7.10
CA LEU A 183 0.14 -28.59 6.35
C LEU A 183 -0.73 -27.70 7.25
N GLY A 184 -1.18 -28.21 8.41
CA GLY A 184 -2.08 -27.48 9.31
C GLY A 184 -1.42 -26.25 9.90
N VAL A 185 -0.19 -26.38 10.41
CA VAL A 185 0.59 -25.27 10.96
C VAL A 185 0.85 -24.22 9.86
N THR A 186 1.30 -24.66 8.69
CA THR A 186 1.62 -23.77 7.56
C THR A 186 0.39 -23.00 7.10
N LEU A 187 -0.74 -23.68 6.91
CA LEU A 187 -2.00 -23.05 6.51
C LEU A 187 -2.43 -22.00 7.53
N ILE A 188 -2.45 -22.33 8.83
CA ILE A 188 -2.85 -21.39 9.87
C ILE A 188 -1.91 -20.19 9.93
N THR A 189 -0.58 -20.40 9.87
CA THR A 189 0.39 -19.29 9.91
C THR A 189 0.25 -18.37 8.69
N LEU A 190 0.09 -18.91 7.49
CA LEU A 190 -0.08 -18.11 6.28
C LEU A 190 -1.42 -17.36 6.27
N LEU A 191 -2.52 -18.03 6.59
CA LEU A 191 -3.86 -17.43 6.59
C LEU A 191 -4.00 -16.37 7.67
N LEU A 192 -3.63 -16.71 8.91
CA LEU A 192 -3.74 -15.78 10.03
C LEU A 192 -2.77 -14.61 9.84
N GLY A 193 -1.55 -14.86 9.36
CA GLY A 193 -0.59 -13.81 9.06
C GLY A 193 -1.10 -12.84 8.01
N GLN A 194 -1.65 -13.37 6.92
CA GLN A 194 -2.25 -12.55 5.86
C GLN A 194 -3.45 -11.74 6.38
N VAL A 195 -4.34 -12.33 7.18
CA VAL A 195 -5.52 -11.64 7.73
C VAL A 195 -5.10 -10.54 8.70
N ILE A 196 -4.14 -10.79 9.60
CA ILE A 196 -3.62 -9.78 10.54
C ILE A 196 -2.95 -8.65 9.77
N GLY A 197 -2.06 -8.98 8.82
CA GLY A 197 -1.38 -7.99 8.00
C GLY A 197 -2.37 -7.16 7.15
N ASN A 198 -3.40 -7.79 6.59
CA ASN A 198 -4.47 -7.12 5.86
C ASN A 198 -5.29 -6.20 6.76
N ALA A 199 -5.63 -6.64 7.98
CA ALA A 199 -6.35 -5.81 8.94
C ALA A 199 -5.56 -4.53 9.28
N VAL A 200 -4.24 -4.65 9.52
CA VAL A 200 -3.36 -3.51 9.74
C VAL A 200 -3.30 -2.62 8.50
N LEU A 201 -3.09 -3.21 7.31
CA LEU A 201 -3.04 -2.49 6.04
C LEU A 201 -4.32 -1.70 5.78
N VAL A 202 -5.48 -2.34 5.81
CA VAL A 202 -6.79 -1.70 5.60
C VAL A 202 -7.00 -0.57 6.62
N THR A 203 -6.72 -0.83 7.90
CA THR A 203 -6.93 0.17 8.94
C THR A 203 -6.07 1.39 8.68
N LEU A 204 -4.78 1.21 8.39
CA LEU A 204 -3.79 2.28 8.34
C LEU A 204 -3.68 2.97 6.97
N PHE A 205 -3.86 2.26 5.85
CA PHE A 205 -3.70 2.80 4.49
C PHE A 205 -5.01 3.14 3.80
N ALA A 206 -6.10 2.41 4.06
CA ALA A 206 -7.34 2.56 3.32
C ALA A 206 -8.45 3.24 4.14
N TRP A 207 -8.50 2.97 5.44
CA TRP A 207 -9.58 3.45 6.29
C TRP A 207 -9.21 4.75 7.02
N SER A 208 -8.19 4.73 7.88
CA SER A 208 -7.90 5.86 8.79
C SER A 208 -7.61 7.16 8.03
N VAL A 209 -6.87 7.06 6.93
CA VAL A 209 -6.43 8.23 6.14
C VAL A 209 -7.52 8.81 5.26
N HIS A 210 -8.60 8.08 4.99
CA HIS A 210 -9.74 8.54 4.18
C HIS A 210 -11.01 8.79 5.00
N HIS A 211 -11.09 8.25 6.22
CA HIS A 211 -12.26 8.37 7.08
C HIS A 211 -12.60 9.85 7.35
N PRO A 212 -13.85 10.29 7.10
CA PRO A 212 -15.09 9.48 7.03
C PRO A 212 -15.55 9.02 5.63
N HIS A 213 -14.71 9.09 4.59
CA HIS A 213 -15.05 8.68 3.22
C HIS A 213 -16.19 9.48 2.57
N THR A 214 -16.32 10.75 2.93
CA THR A 214 -17.37 11.66 2.40
C THR A 214 -16.83 12.81 1.57
N GLU A 215 -15.58 13.22 1.80
CA GLU A 215 -14.96 14.38 1.15
C GLU A 215 -14.44 14.00 -0.24
N GLN A 216 -14.91 14.69 -1.28
CA GLN A 216 -14.47 14.50 -2.66
C GLN A 216 -13.60 15.64 -3.18
N GLU A 217 -13.49 16.74 -2.43
CA GLU A 217 -12.59 17.84 -2.80
C GLU A 217 -11.13 17.37 -2.71
N ARG A 218 -10.36 17.57 -3.79
CA ARG A 218 -8.98 17.06 -3.94
C ARG A 218 -8.07 17.29 -2.71
N MET A 219 -8.19 18.45 -2.06
CA MET A 219 -7.37 18.80 -0.90
C MET A 219 -7.85 18.15 0.41
N LYS A 220 -9.08 17.65 0.46
CA LYS A 220 -9.76 17.22 1.69
C LYS A 220 -10.08 15.73 1.74
N THR A 221 -9.85 14.99 0.66
CA THR A 221 -10.17 13.56 0.56
C THR A 221 -9.40 12.69 1.56
N THR A 222 -8.24 13.18 2.03
CA THR A 222 -7.35 12.43 2.92
C THR A 222 -6.80 13.27 4.06
N THR A 223 -6.52 12.62 5.19
CA THR A 223 -6.04 13.26 6.41
C THR A 223 -4.58 12.95 6.68
N VAL A 224 -3.83 13.98 7.09
CA VAL A 224 -2.49 13.84 7.67
C VAL A 224 -2.59 13.58 9.18
N TYR A 225 -1.85 12.59 9.67
CA TYR A 225 -1.74 12.26 11.08
C TYR A 225 -0.33 12.59 11.58
N GLN A 226 -0.26 13.38 12.65
CA GLN A 226 0.97 13.75 13.33
C GLN A 226 0.87 13.36 14.81
N ALA A 227 2.00 13.14 15.47
CA ALA A 227 2.05 12.98 16.92
C ALA A 227 2.95 14.03 17.56
N ARG A 228 2.99 14.10 18.90
CA ARG A 228 3.97 14.93 19.62
C ARG A 228 5.40 14.65 19.15
N SER A 229 6.24 15.68 19.15
CA SER A 229 7.56 15.71 18.49
C SER A 229 8.44 14.47 18.72
N GLY A 230 8.49 13.95 19.95
CA GLY A 230 9.28 12.76 20.28
C GLY A 230 8.74 11.44 19.71
N LEU A 231 7.42 11.32 19.56
CA LEU A 231 6.73 10.11 19.08
C LEU A 231 6.44 10.15 17.57
N ASP A 232 6.37 11.35 16.95
CA ASP A 232 6.05 11.52 15.53
C ASP A 232 6.96 10.71 14.60
N THR A 233 8.27 10.67 14.89
CA THR A 233 9.20 9.91 14.04
C THR A 233 8.98 8.42 14.17
N LEU A 234 8.74 7.90 15.37
CA LEU A 234 8.45 6.48 15.59
C LEU A 234 7.13 6.09 14.92
N LEU A 235 6.08 6.90 15.09
CA LEU A 235 4.79 6.74 14.43
C LEU A 235 4.95 6.74 12.90
N THR A 236 5.67 7.73 12.35
CA THR A 236 5.89 7.86 10.91
C THR A 236 6.63 6.66 10.34
N LEU A 237 7.63 6.12 11.05
CA LEU A 237 8.35 4.93 10.62
C LEU A 237 7.47 3.67 10.71
N ALA A 238 6.71 3.51 11.81
CA ALA A 238 5.80 2.38 11.99
C ALA A 238 4.65 2.38 10.95
N TRP A 239 4.17 3.56 10.58
CA TRP A 239 3.14 3.75 9.55
C TRP A 239 3.73 3.84 8.12
N ILE A 240 5.05 3.66 7.98
CA ILE A 240 5.78 3.70 6.71
C ILE A 240 5.41 4.96 5.90
N TYR A 241 5.41 6.10 6.61
CA TYR A 241 5.10 7.44 6.12
C TYR A 241 3.66 7.68 5.62
N GLN A 242 2.76 6.70 5.68
CA GLN A 242 1.37 6.92 5.24
C GLN A 242 0.52 7.70 6.22
N ASN A 243 1.03 8.02 7.41
CA ASN A 243 0.44 9.09 8.18
C ASN A 243 0.46 10.44 7.43
N TYR A 244 1.25 10.58 6.35
CA TYR A 244 1.21 11.67 5.40
C TYR A 244 0.54 11.31 4.06
N HIS A 245 -0.47 10.42 4.06
CA HIS A 245 -1.13 9.93 2.84
C HIS A 245 -1.73 11.03 1.95
N ALA A 246 -2.08 12.20 2.50
CA ALA A 246 -2.49 13.35 1.69
C ALA A 246 -1.43 13.77 0.66
N ILE A 247 -0.14 13.68 1.01
CA ILE A 247 0.94 13.95 0.06
C ILE A 247 0.95 12.93 -1.08
N HIS A 248 0.61 11.68 -0.79
CA HIS A 248 0.47 10.67 -1.82
C HIS A 248 -0.65 11.00 -2.81
N HIS A 249 -1.84 11.39 -2.32
CA HIS A 249 -2.96 11.75 -3.19
C HIS A 249 -2.69 13.00 -4.02
N LEU A 250 -2.08 14.01 -3.41
CA LEU A 250 -1.81 15.28 -4.08
C LEU A 250 -0.64 15.17 -5.07
N TYR A 251 0.39 14.39 -4.71
CA TYR A 251 1.67 14.30 -5.43
C TYR A 251 2.21 12.86 -5.51
N PRO A 252 1.50 11.93 -6.19
CA PRO A 252 1.74 10.49 -6.07
C PRO A 252 3.09 9.99 -6.64
N LYS A 253 3.80 10.81 -7.42
CA LYS A 253 5.13 10.50 -7.93
C LYS A 253 6.26 10.72 -6.91
N VAL A 254 5.95 11.31 -5.76
CA VAL A 254 6.90 11.46 -4.66
C VAL A 254 7.02 10.11 -3.95
N PRO A 255 8.22 9.57 -3.70
CA PRO A 255 8.35 8.30 -2.99
C PRO A 255 8.07 8.47 -1.49
N PHE A 256 7.52 7.41 -0.86
CA PHE A 256 6.96 7.48 0.50
C PHE A 256 7.85 8.13 1.56
N PHE A 257 9.14 7.83 1.58
CA PHE A 257 10.10 8.32 2.58
C PHE A 257 10.34 9.84 2.49
N ARG A 258 9.84 10.50 1.45
CA ARG A 258 9.89 11.96 1.27
C ARG A 258 8.59 12.67 1.66
N TYR A 259 7.50 11.95 1.96
CA TYR A 259 6.20 12.57 2.25
C TYR A 259 6.26 13.60 3.38
N ARG A 260 6.81 13.22 4.53
CA ARG A 260 6.95 14.14 5.67
C ARG A 260 7.77 15.39 5.34
N ARG A 261 8.84 15.24 4.54
CA ARG A 261 9.68 16.37 4.15
C ARG A 261 8.93 17.32 3.23
N LEU A 262 8.21 16.77 2.24
CA LEU A 262 7.41 17.57 1.32
C LEU A 262 6.25 18.26 2.04
N TYR A 263 5.55 17.57 2.94
CA TYR A 263 4.52 18.16 3.78
C TYR A 263 5.05 19.39 4.52
N ARG A 264 6.17 19.26 5.25
CA ARG A 264 6.76 20.39 5.99
C ARG A 264 7.17 21.55 5.10
N ALA A 265 7.60 21.28 3.86
CA ALA A 265 7.96 22.32 2.91
C ALA A 265 6.74 23.07 2.35
N LEU A 266 5.57 22.44 2.33
CA LEU A 266 4.32 22.97 1.80
C LEU A 266 3.27 23.27 2.88
N GLU A 267 3.60 23.12 4.16
CA GLU A 267 2.64 23.13 5.27
C GLU A 267 1.75 24.38 5.29
N PRO A 268 2.26 25.62 5.12
CA PRO A 268 1.40 26.80 5.05
C PRO A 268 0.35 26.72 3.93
N TYR A 269 0.77 26.30 2.74
CA TYR A 269 -0.11 26.17 1.58
C TYR A 269 -1.15 25.06 1.76
N LEU A 270 -0.73 23.90 2.29
CA LEU A 270 -1.63 22.77 2.54
C LEU A 270 -2.67 23.12 3.62
N ALA A 271 -2.26 23.83 4.67
CA ALA A 271 -3.16 24.30 5.72
C ALA A 271 -4.17 25.33 5.19
N GLU A 272 -3.71 26.32 4.41
CA GLU A 272 -4.58 27.31 3.77
C GLU A 272 -5.56 26.67 2.77
N SER A 273 -5.11 25.63 2.05
CA SER A 273 -5.92 24.84 1.13
C SER A 273 -6.90 23.88 1.83
N GLY A 274 -6.88 23.82 3.16
CA GLY A 274 -7.81 23.04 3.97
C GLY A 274 -7.49 21.55 4.08
N VAL A 275 -6.24 21.13 3.84
CA VAL A 275 -5.83 19.73 4.04
C VAL A 275 -6.05 19.32 5.50
N PRO A 276 -6.86 18.28 5.79
CA PRO A 276 -7.14 17.85 7.15
C PRO A 276 -5.87 17.35 7.85
N VAL A 277 -5.64 17.82 9.08
CA VAL A 277 -4.56 17.36 9.95
C VAL A 277 -5.12 16.95 11.30
N LYS A 278 -4.79 15.73 11.75
CA LYS A 278 -5.14 15.22 13.08
C LYS A 278 -3.89 15.04 13.92
N GLN A 279 -3.90 15.64 15.12
CA GLN A 279 -2.88 15.43 16.13
C GLN A 279 -3.27 14.22 16.99
N LEU A 280 -2.37 13.24 17.05
CA LEU A 280 -2.43 12.09 17.93
C LEU A 280 -1.62 12.40 19.19
N PHE A 281 -2.12 11.89 20.33
CA PHE A 281 -1.56 11.96 21.69
C PHE A 281 -0.42 12.94 21.93
#